data_AF-A0A2K3TXS8-F1
#
_entry.id   AF-A0A2K3TXS8-F1
#
_cell.length_a   1.000
_cell.length_b   1.000
_cell.length_c   1.000
_cell.angle_alpha   90.00
_cell.angle_beta   90.00
_cell.angle_gamma   90.00
#
_symmetry.space_group_name_H-M   'P 1'
#
loop_
_entity.id
_entity.type
_entity.pdbx_description
1 polymer ?
#
loop_
_entity_poly.entity_id
_entity_poly.type
_entity_poly.pdbx_seq_one_letter_code
_entity_poly.pdbx_strand_id
1 'polypeptide(L)'
;MSISLKNIDFAKGPVDSLHHDYYLWRGKNIEDKRLFLVFSSRGAGPGEFSFFKTFDALNVNVLHVTPSDFSWYQKGLVGLGSDLPSAFKALSDRIDNFCIYHKIKQIICVGASMGGYGALIYGALSSRKIKTTLILFGTETILKLPYSKSSESEFDILKKFKDVRFLDYSDLDVNMIFGEFDIVDTYCALSMRHDRNFSFFSCTSASHVVPEYLNRQIGIVNFFTDFLSGGRSFIGRGHIASELYPEDISPLLFSKQFTEEYNNALLCCLKKYPSFGFAWNRLGVYLHNIGDLAGSLAALKRAFFINPDYPNTIEHLNSVRNKLKTFSFYVYLCEE
;
A
#
# COMPACT_ATOMS: atom_id res chain seq x y z
N MET A 1 11.14 46.54 23.38
CA MET A 1 11.62 45.29 24.00
C MET A 1 11.59 44.18 22.95
N SER A 2 12.75 43.85 22.40
CA SER A 2 12.89 42.76 21.42
C SER A 2 12.80 41.42 22.15
N ILE A 3 11.74 40.65 21.89
CA ILE A 3 11.68 39.26 22.32
C ILE A 3 12.74 38.51 21.51
N SER A 4 13.80 38.11 22.20
CA SER A 4 14.88 37.29 21.67
C SER A 4 14.32 35.97 21.16
N LEU A 5 14.35 35.76 19.84
CA LEU A 5 13.99 34.51 19.14
C LEU A 5 14.96 33.34 19.44
N LYS A 6 15.78 33.42 20.50
CA LYS A 6 16.94 32.53 20.68
C LYS A 6 16.66 31.14 21.25
N ASN A 7 15.43 30.75 21.60
CA ASN A 7 15.16 29.37 22.03
C ASN A 7 13.96 28.78 21.27
N ILE A 8 14.13 28.51 19.98
CA ILE A 8 13.26 27.58 19.24
C ILE A 8 13.71 26.17 19.65
N ASP A 9 13.01 25.56 20.60
CA ASP A 9 13.34 24.22 21.09
C ASP A 9 12.81 23.13 20.14
N PHE A 10 13.36 23.09 18.92
CA PHE A 10 13.08 22.04 17.92
C PHE A 10 13.57 20.65 18.37
N ALA A 11 14.38 20.60 19.43
CA ALA A 11 14.80 19.35 20.04
C ALA A 11 13.59 18.62 20.67
N LYS A 12 12.66 19.36 21.27
CA LYS A 12 11.39 18.81 21.75
C LYS A 12 10.40 18.69 20.59
N GLY A 13 10.32 17.48 20.04
CA GLY A 13 9.41 17.17 18.95
C GLY A 13 7.92 17.35 19.30
N PRO A 14 7.01 17.15 18.32
CA PRO A 14 5.55 17.29 18.51
C PRO A 14 4.94 16.35 19.57
N VAL A 15 5.70 15.35 20.00
CA VAL A 15 5.27 14.22 20.84
C VAL A 15 6.29 13.91 21.95
N ASP A 16 7.19 14.84 22.25
CA ASP A 16 8.30 14.62 23.20
C ASP A 16 7.83 14.16 24.60
N SER A 17 6.62 14.55 25.00
CA SER A 17 5.97 14.12 26.24
C SER A 17 5.38 12.70 26.20
N LEU A 18 5.45 12.01 25.07
CA LEU A 18 4.84 10.69 24.85
C LEU A 18 5.90 9.59 24.89
N HIS A 19 5.42 8.35 25.03
CA HIS A 19 6.28 7.20 25.21
C HIS A 19 7.06 6.87 23.93
N HIS A 20 8.38 6.82 24.03
CA HIS A 20 9.29 6.77 22.88
C HIS A 20 9.19 5.47 22.07
N ASP A 21 8.67 4.40 22.68
CA ASP A 21 8.40 3.14 21.97
C ASP A 21 7.33 3.29 20.87
N TYR A 22 6.43 4.26 20.97
CA TYR A 22 5.33 4.44 20.01
C TYR A 22 5.54 5.65 19.10
N TYR A 23 6.37 6.60 19.53
CA TYR A 23 6.62 7.81 18.79
C TYR A 23 8.10 8.16 18.78
N LEU A 24 8.65 8.34 17.58
CA LEU A 24 10.05 8.71 17.41
C LEU A 24 10.17 9.98 16.57
N TRP A 25 10.48 11.09 17.24
CA TRP A 25 10.84 12.34 16.60
C TRP A 25 12.33 12.37 16.24
N ARG A 26 12.64 12.82 15.03
CA ARG A 26 14.01 13.11 14.58
C ARG A 26 14.01 14.41 13.78
N GLY A 27 14.36 15.51 14.42
CA GLY A 27 14.55 16.81 13.80
C GLY A 27 15.96 16.97 13.22
N LYS A 28 16.15 16.63 11.94
CA LYS A 28 17.47 16.68 11.28
C LYS A 28 17.76 18.00 10.56
N ASN A 29 16.74 18.76 10.16
CA ASN A 29 16.93 20.00 9.39
C ASN A 29 15.80 21.01 9.67
N ILE A 30 16.05 21.98 10.54
CA ILE A 30 15.07 23.03 10.91
C ILE A 30 14.70 23.97 9.74
N GLU A 31 15.51 24.01 8.68
CA GLU A 31 15.19 24.78 7.48
C GLU A 31 14.30 24.03 6.49
N ASP A 32 14.23 22.70 6.56
CA ASP A 32 13.25 21.93 5.81
C ASP A 32 11.85 22.25 6.36
N LYS A 33 11.04 22.95 5.56
CA LYS A 33 9.66 23.33 5.94
C LYS A 33 8.66 22.20 5.71
N ARG A 34 9.13 20.96 5.66
CA ARG A 34 8.31 19.75 5.59
C ARG A 34 8.50 18.93 6.86
N LEU A 35 7.42 18.28 7.29
CA LEU A 35 7.41 17.26 8.33
C LEU A 35 6.94 15.95 7.73
N PHE A 36 7.73 14.88 7.88
CA PHE A 36 7.32 13.54 7.50
C PHE A 36 6.64 12.86 8.69
N LEU A 37 5.45 12.31 8.46
CA LEU A 37 4.70 11.52 9.43
C LEU A 37 4.61 10.09 8.93
N VAL A 38 5.37 9.18 9.54
CA VAL A 38 5.51 7.80 9.05
C VAL A 38 4.74 6.86 9.97
N PHE A 39 3.71 6.22 9.43
CA PHE A 39 2.93 5.20 10.14
C PHE A 39 3.48 3.81 9.84
N SER A 40 3.76 3.06 10.89
CA SER A 40 4.34 1.73 10.78
C SER A 40 3.38 0.63 10.29
N SER A 41 3.93 -0.35 9.58
CA SER A 41 3.20 -1.51 9.07
C SER A 41 2.98 -2.59 10.15
N ARG A 42 2.21 -3.65 9.82
CA ARG A 42 1.84 -4.76 10.73
C ARG A 42 3.05 -5.50 11.33
N GLY A 43 4.26 -5.32 10.81
CA GLY A 43 5.46 -5.98 11.34
C GLY A 43 6.16 -5.22 12.48
N ALA A 44 5.81 -3.95 12.71
CA ALA A 44 6.49 -3.11 13.68
C ALA A 44 5.75 -3.10 15.02
N GLY A 45 6.43 -3.54 16.07
CA GLY A 45 5.97 -3.41 17.46
C GLY A 45 6.58 -2.21 18.18
N PRO A 46 6.26 -2.01 19.47
CA PRO A 46 6.84 -0.94 20.29
C PRO A 46 8.39 -0.89 20.17
N GLY A 47 8.93 0.27 19.82
CA GLY A 47 10.36 0.51 19.60
C GLY A 47 10.83 0.28 18.16
N GLU A 48 9.99 -0.30 17.30
CA GLU A 48 10.29 -0.54 15.89
C GLU A 48 9.54 0.45 15.00
N PHE A 49 10.21 0.98 13.97
CA PHE A 49 9.66 2.02 13.11
C PHE A 49 9.88 1.70 11.64
N SER A 50 8.79 1.67 10.88
CA SER A 50 8.87 1.43 9.43
C SER A 50 9.66 2.55 8.73
N PHE A 51 10.39 2.21 7.66
CA PHE A 51 11.22 3.16 6.91
C PHE A 51 12.30 3.90 7.73
N PHE A 52 12.69 3.43 8.92
CA PHE A 52 13.67 4.11 9.77
C PHE A 52 14.95 4.51 9.03
N LYS A 53 15.59 3.53 8.34
CA LYS A 53 16.83 3.73 7.58
C LYS A 53 16.64 4.64 6.37
N THR A 54 15.51 4.51 5.67
CA THR A 54 15.15 5.37 4.54
C THR A 54 15.10 6.83 4.95
N PHE A 55 14.37 7.14 6.02
CA PHE A 55 14.22 8.53 6.49
C PHE A 55 15.46 9.06 7.23
N ASP A 56 16.32 8.19 7.74
CA ASP A 56 17.65 8.62 8.23
C ASP A 56 18.53 9.05 7.05
N ALA A 57 18.54 8.26 5.96
CA ALA A 57 19.29 8.58 4.74
C ALA A 57 18.77 9.81 4.00
N LEU A 58 17.45 10.05 4.01
CA LEU A 58 16.85 11.27 3.43
C LEU A 58 17.22 12.54 4.22
N ASN A 59 17.68 12.40 5.47
CA ASN A 59 18.09 13.50 6.34
C ASN A 59 17.02 14.61 6.50
N VAL A 60 15.78 14.21 6.78
CA VAL A 60 14.60 15.09 6.90
C VAL A 60 14.03 15.11 8.31
N ASN A 61 13.11 16.05 8.57
CA ASN A 61 12.34 16.07 9.82
C ASN A 61 11.26 15.00 9.79
N VAL A 62 11.32 14.05 10.72
CA VAL A 62 10.39 12.90 10.71
C VAL A 62 9.88 12.57 12.10
N LEU A 63 8.57 12.36 12.18
CA LEU A 63 7.90 11.69 13.28
C LEU A 63 7.46 10.30 12.81
N HIS A 64 7.97 9.25 13.43
CA HIS A 64 7.42 7.92 13.26
C HIS A 64 6.35 7.64 14.31
N VAL A 65 5.29 6.93 13.91
CA VAL A 65 4.16 6.51 14.75
C VAL A 65 3.96 5.01 14.58
N THR A 66 4.17 4.29 15.67
CA THR A 66 4.03 2.83 15.73
C THR A 66 2.85 2.48 16.64
N PRO A 67 1.97 1.55 16.21
CA PRO A 67 0.84 1.15 17.02
C PRO A 67 1.29 0.23 18.17
N SER A 68 0.43 0.06 19.17
CA SER A 68 0.67 -0.91 20.25
C SER A 68 0.33 -2.35 19.90
N ASP A 69 -0.41 -2.54 18.83
CA ASP A 69 -0.82 -3.84 18.34
C ASP A 69 -1.09 -3.82 16.82
N PHE A 70 -1.55 -4.95 16.31
CA PHE A 70 -1.87 -5.15 14.91
C PHE A 70 -3.35 -4.89 14.61
N SER A 71 -4.00 -3.98 15.33
CA SER A 71 -5.44 -3.69 15.16
C SER A 71 -5.77 -2.74 14.01
N TRP A 72 -4.87 -2.51 13.04
CA TRP A 72 -5.07 -1.47 12.00
C TRP A 72 -5.41 -0.11 12.60
N TYR A 73 -4.71 0.27 13.67
CA TYR A 73 -4.90 1.54 14.39
C TYR A 73 -6.32 1.73 14.96
N GLN A 74 -7.15 0.67 15.06
CA GLN A 74 -8.52 0.77 15.55
C GLN A 74 -8.59 1.08 17.05
N LYS A 75 -7.61 0.62 17.85
CA LYS A 75 -7.56 0.84 19.32
C LYS A 75 -6.97 2.20 19.73
N GLY A 76 -6.84 3.14 18.81
CA GLY A 76 -6.25 4.45 19.06
C GLY A 76 -4.73 4.43 19.08
N LEU A 77 -4.13 5.37 19.82
CA LEU A 77 -2.69 5.60 19.89
C LEU A 77 -2.29 5.83 21.34
N VAL A 78 -1.24 5.16 21.79
CA VAL A 78 -0.83 5.17 23.20
C VAL A 78 -0.56 6.60 23.67
N GLY A 79 -1.21 7.03 24.75
CA GLY A 79 -1.07 8.39 25.29
C GLY A 79 -1.81 9.50 24.52
N LEU A 80 -2.54 9.16 23.45
CA LEU A 80 -3.34 10.11 22.66
C LEU A 80 -4.83 9.75 22.59
N GLY A 81 -5.21 8.52 22.94
CA GLY A 81 -6.60 8.09 23.03
C GLY A 81 -6.72 6.57 22.88
N SER A 82 -7.81 6.01 23.41
CA SER A 82 -8.10 4.57 23.34
C SER A 82 -9.00 4.18 22.16
N ASP A 83 -9.40 5.15 21.34
CA ASP A 83 -10.18 4.95 20.12
C ASP A 83 -9.56 5.71 18.96
N LEU A 84 -9.75 5.18 17.75
CA LEU A 84 -9.19 5.73 16.53
C LEU A 84 -9.56 7.22 16.32
N PRO A 85 -10.84 7.65 16.36
CA PRO A 85 -11.18 9.06 16.16
C PRO A 85 -10.50 10.03 17.12
N SER A 86 -10.58 9.78 18.43
CA SER A 86 -10.02 10.68 19.43
C SER A 86 -8.49 10.73 19.35
N ALA A 87 -7.84 9.59 19.14
CA ALA A 87 -6.40 9.47 19.06
C ALA A 87 -5.81 10.22 17.87
N PHE A 88 -6.40 10.08 16.67
CA PHE A 88 -5.91 10.77 15.48
C PHE A 88 -6.18 12.27 15.50
N LYS A 89 -7.29 12.70 16.12
CA LYS A 89 -7.54 14.13 16.36
C LYS A 89 -6.52 14.74 17.32
N ALA A 90 -6.24 14.06 18.44
CA ALA A 90 -5.22 14.50 19.39
C ALA A 90 -3.81 14.52 18.77
N LEU A 91 -3.49 13.56 17.90
CA LEU A 91 -2.25 13.56 17.11
C LEU A 91 -2.18 14.76 16.16
N SER A 92 -3.26 15.02 15.40
CA SER A 92 -3.34 16.18 14.49
C SER A 92 -3.13 17.49 15.25
N ASP A 93 -3.83 17.70 16.38
CA ASP A 93 -3.73 18.95 17.13
C ASP A 93 -2.30 19.21 17.62
N ARG A 94 -1.59 18.17 18.07
CA ARG A 94 -0.18 18.29 18.46
C ARG A 94 0.73 18.62 17.28
N ILE A 95 0.56 17.93 16.16
CA ILE A 95 1.36 18.14 14.96
C ILE A 95 1.11 19.53 14.37
N ASP A 96 -0.14 19.99 14.35
CA ASP A 96 -0.52 21.31 13.85
C ASP A 96 0.13 22.42 14.70
N ASN A 97 0.06 22.31 16.03
CA ASN A 97 0.69 23.26 16.94
C ASN A 97 2.20 23.34 16.72
N PHE A 98 2.86 22.19 16.58
CA PHE A 98 4.28 22.11 16.27
C PHE A 98 4.60 22.75 14.91
N CYS A 99 3.82 22.42 13.88
CA CYS A 99 4.05 22.93 12.53
C CYS A 99 3.86 24.45 12.46
N ILE A 100 2.82 24.99 13.09
CA ILE A 100 2.57 26.44 13.15
C ILE A 100 3.72 27.15 13.87
N TYR A 101 4.13 26.65 15.05
CA TYR A 101 5.19 27.26 15.84
C TYR A 101 6.54 27.27 15.10
N HIS A 102 6.90 26.17 14.44
CA HIS A 102 8.15 26.03 13.69
C HIS A 102 8.06 26.44 12.22
N LYS A 103 6.92 26.98 11.78
CA LYS A 103 6.67 27.42 10.39
C LYS A 103 6.89 26.30 9.36
N ILE A 104 6.58 25.06 9.73
CA ILE A 104 6.48 23.94 8.79
C ILE A 104 5.26 24.18 7.91
N LYS A 105 5.45 24.06 6.59
CA LYS A 105 4.45 24.40 5.57
C LYS A 105 3.76 23.18 4.97
N GLN A 106 4.33 21.99 5.15
CA GLN A 106 3.78 20.76 4.59
C GLN A 106 3.97 19.58 5.53
N ILE A 107 2.96 18.74 5.62
CA ILE A 107 3.02 17.40 6.22
C ILE A 107 3.03 16.38 5.08
N ILE A 108 3.95 15.42 5.14
CA ILE A 108 4.01 14.29 4.21
C ILE A 108 3.79 13.02 5.01
N CYS A 109 2.57 12.49 4.94
CA CYS A 109 2.21 11.24 5.57
C CYS A 109 2.66 10.07 4.70
N VAL A 110 3.34 9.10 5.29
CA VAL A 110 3.86 7.93 4.60
C VAL A 110 3.45 6.68 5.35
N GLY A 111 3.00 5.66 4.61
CA GLY A 111 2.64 4.39 5.22
C GLY A 111 2.56 3.27 4.19
N ALA A 112 2.91 2.06 4.62
CA ALA A 112 2.76 0.85 3.82
C ALA A 112 1.82 -0.14 4.53
N SER A 113 0.94 -0.81 3.78
CA SER A 113 -0.02 -1.78 4.31
C SER A 113 -0.85 -1.14 5.43
N MET A 114 -0.83 -1.71 6.64
CA MET A 114 -1.46 -1.16 7.84
C MET A 114 -1.05 0.31 8.14
N GLY A 115 0.19 0.68 7.88
CA GLY A 115 0.67 2.06 8.04
C GLY A 115 0.03 3.01 7.04
N GLY A 116 -0.22 2.55 5.81
CA GLY A 116 -0.94 3.32 4.80
C GLY A 116 -2.38 3.59 5.21
N TYR A 117 -3.02 2.61 5.85
CA TYR A 117 -4.33 2.80 6.48
C TYR A 117 -4.27 3.87 7.58
N GLY A 118 -3.28 3.82 8.48
CA GLY A 118 -3.05 4.86 9.49
C GLY A 118 -2.88 6.25 8.88
N ALA A 119 -2.12 6.37 7.78
CA ALA A 119 -1.95 7.62 7.05
C ALA A 119 -3.26 8.13 6.41
N LEU A 120 -4.10 7.25 5.86
CA LEU A 120 -5.43 7.62 5.36
C LEU A 120 -6.34 8.14 6.47
N ILE A 121 -6.31 7.50 7.65
CA ILE A 121 -7.09 7.94 8.81
C ILE A 121 -6.60 9.29 9.32
N TYR A 122 -5.28 9.47 9.47
CA TYR A 122 -4.71 10.76 9.83
C TYR A 122 -5.13 11.83 8.83
N GLY A 123 -5.01 11.52 7.53
CA GLY A 123 -5.55 12.33 6.46
C GLY A 123 -7.00 12.70 6.79
N ALA A 124 -7.94 11.78 6.66
CA ALA A 124 -9.37 12.03 6.84
C ALA A 124 -9.79 12.77 8.12
N LEU A 125 -9.05 12.60 9.23
CA LEU A 125 -9.42 13.16 10.54
C LEU A 125 -8.59 14.38 10.98
N SER A 126 -7.55 14.74 10.22
CA SER A 126 -6.72 15.91 10.54
C SER A 126 -7.45 17.24 10.33
N SER A 127 -6.97 18.30 10.96
CA SER A 127 -7.58 19.63 10.89
C SER A 127 -7.39 20.37 9.55
N ARG A 128 -6.56 19.83 8.64
CA ARG A 128 -6.16 20.45 7.36
C ARG A 128 -5.49 21.82 7.46
N LYS A 129 -5.05 22.25 8.64
CA LYS A 129 -4.36 23.55 8.83
C LYS A 129 -3.05 23.66 8.07
N ILE A 130 -2.36 22.53 7.89
CA ILE A 130 -1.11 22.43 7.15
C ILE A 130 -1.35 21.60 5.90
N LYS A 131 -0.81 22.07 4.76
CA LYS A 131 -0.90 21.33 3.49
C LYS A 131 -0.40 19.90 3.71
N THR A 132 -1.21 18.91 3.36
CA THR A 132 -0.93 17.51 3.67
C THR A 132 -0.93 16.67 2.40
N THR A 133 0.16 15.92 2.19
CA THR A 133 0.33 14.94 1.11
C THR A 133 0.42 13.55 1.72
N LEU A 134 -0.24 12.56 1.14
CA LEU A 134 -0.18 11.15 1.55
C LEU A 134 0.56 10.35 0.47
N ILE A 135 1.52 9.52 0.89
CA ILE A 135 2.23 8.56 0.04
C ILE A 135 2.00 7.17 0.63
N LEU A 136 1.16 6.39 -0.04
CA LEU A 136 0.57 5.17 0.49
C LEU A 136 1.03 3.97 -0.35
N PHE A 137 1.53 2.91 0.28
CA PHE A 137 1.97 1.71 -0.41
C PHE A 137 1.08 0.52 -0.06
N GLY A 138 0.54 -0.19 -1.06
CA GLY A 138 -0.22 -1.44 -0.87
C GLY A 138 -1.29 -1.32 0.22
N THR A 139 -2.14 -0.29 0.11
CA THR A 139 -3.01 0.16 1.21
C THR A 139 -4.45 -0.29 1.01
N GLU A 140 -5.01 -0.94 2.02
CA GLU A 140 -6.43 -1.29 2.06
C GLU A 140 -7.30 -0.05 2.37
N THR A 141 -8.25 0.26 1.48
CA THR A 141 -9.29 1.29 1.70
C THR A 141 -10.59 0.68 2.25
N ILE A 142 -10.69 -0.64 2.22
CA ILE A 142 -11.74 -1.43 2.84
C ILE A 142 -11.07 -2.56 3.61
N LEU A 143 -11.29 -2.61 4.92
CA LEU A 143 -10.79 -3.68 5.78
C LEU A 143 -11.69 -4.91 5.71
N LYS A 144 -11.10 -6.08 5.96
CA LYS A 144 -11.74 -7.40 5.96
C LYS A 144 -12.32 -7.78 4.60
N LEU A 145 -11.66 -7.37 3.52
CA LEU A 145 -11.94 -7.91 2.19
C LEU A 145 -11.50 -9.38 2.11
N PRO A 146 -12.12 -10.20 1.24
CA PRO A 146 -11.61 -11.53 0.96
C PRO A 146 -10.12 -11.49 0.60
N TYR A 147 -9.34 -12.40 1.18
CA TYR A 147 -7.89 -12.54 0.95
C TYR A 147 -7.02 -11.36 1.42
N SER A 148 -7.59 -10.37 2.12
CA SER A 148 -6.86 -9.17 2.52
C SER A 148 -6.02 -9.39 3.78
N LYS A 149 -4.98 -8.57 3.98
CA LYS A 149 -4.12 -8.67 5.17
C LYS A 149 -4.88 -8.38 6.45
N SER A 150 -5.81 -7.44 6.42
CA SER A 150 -6.70 -7.18 7.55
C SER A 150 -7.63 -8.34 7.87
N SER A 151 -8.03 -9.16 6.88
CA SER A 151 -8.83 -10.37 7.11
C SER A 151 -8.08 -11.45 7.89
N GLU A 152 -6.74 -11.47 7.83
CA GLU A 152 -5.88 -12.45 8.52
C GLU A 152 -5.72 -12.19 10.03
N SER A 153 -6.20 -11.06 10.56
CA SER A 153 -5.91 -10.64 11.94
C SER A 153 -7.18 -10.36 12.72
N GLU A 154 -7.30 -10.84 13.96
CA GLU A 154 -8.51 -10.61 14.77
C GLU A 154 -8.46 -9.25 15.48
N PHE A 155 -9.43 -8.38 15.18
CA PHE A 155 -9.61 -7.06 15.82
C PHE A 155 -11.00 -6.49 15.56
N ASP A 156 -11.47 -5.66 16.50
CA ASP A 156 -12.72 -4.94 16.37
C ASP A 156 -12.59 -3.75 15.42
N ILE A 157 -13.62 -3.53 14.61
CA ILE A 157 -13.65 -2.45 13.62
C ILE A 157 -14.88 -1.59 13.85
N LEU A 158 -14.65 -0.30 14.03
CA LEU A 158 -15.74 0.67 14.02
C LEU A 158 -16.33 0.72 12.60
N LYS A 159 -17.65 0.49 12.47
CA LYS A 159 -18.34 0.34 11.17
C LYS A 159 -17.96 1.41 10.14
N LYS A 160 -17.85 2.68 10.55
CA LYS A 160 -17.45 3.82 9.70
C LYS A 160 -16.04 3.68 9.12
N PHE A 161 -15.15 3.00 9.83
CA PHE A 161 -13.74 2.83 9.50
C PHE A 161 -13.41 1.47 8.87
N LYS A 162 -14.42 0.61 8.70
CA LYS A 162 -14.27 -0.59 7.86
C LYS A 162 -14.08 -0.21 6.40
N ASP A 163 -14.81 0.79 5.93
CA ASP A 163 -14.77 1.27 4.55
C ASP A 163 -14.45 2.77 4.56
N VAL A 164 -13.17 3.09 4.37
CA VAL A 164 -12.69 4.47 4.48
C VAL A 164 -12.89 5.28 3.20
N ARG A 165 -13.39 4.65 2.13
CA ARG A 165 -13.67 5.34 0.85
C ARG A 165 -14.68 6.48 1.00
N PHE A 166 -15.52 6.41 2.03
CA PHE A 166 -16.56 7.41 2.33
C PHE A 166 -16.13 8.49 3.32
N LEU A 167 -14.84 8.58 3.65
CA LEU A 167 -14.30 9.67 4.46
C LEU A 167 -14.02 10.90 3.61
N ASP A 168 -13.84 12.05 4.27
CA ASP A 168 -13.54 13.31 3.59
C ASP A 168 -12.03 13.46 3.35
N TYR A 169 -11.65 13.39 2.08
CA TYR A 169 -10.27 13.60 1.60
C TYR A 169 -10.08 14.94 0.88
N SER A 170 -11.04 15.87 1.01
CA SER A 170 -10.93 17.20 0.42
C SER A 170 -9.64 17.90 0.85
N ASP A 171 -9.03 18.63 -0.09
CA ASP A 171 -7.81 19.40 0.05
C ASP A 171 -6.55 18.58 0.38
N LEU A 172 -6.62 17.25 0.22
CA LEU A 172 -5.46 16.37 0.23
C LEU A 172 -4.88 16.13 -1.15
N ASP A 173 -3.59 15.81 -1.14
CA ASP A 173 -2.89 15.18 -2.25
C ASP A 173 -2.56 13.73 -1.86
N VAL A 174 -3.40 12.77 -2.28
CA VAL A 174 -3.29 11.36 -1.91
C VAL A 174 -2.68 10.56 -3.05
N ASN A 175 -1.53 9.95 -2.80
CA ASN A 175 -0.80 9.17 -3.78
C ASN A 175 -0.80 7.71 -3.34
N MET A 176 -1.53 6.86 -4.08
CA MET A 176 -1.59 5.41 -3.85
C MET A 176 -0.68 4.68 -4.82
N ILE A 177 0.32 4.00 -4.27
CA ILE A 177 1.27 3.17 -5.00
C ILE A 177 1.00 1.69 -4.66
N PHE A 178 0.75 0.86 -5.66
CA PHE A 178 0.32 -0.53 -5.42
C PHE A 178 0.90 -1.51 -6.45
N GLY A 179 0.95 -2.79 -6.09
CA GLY A 179 1.45 -3.84 -6.97
C GLY A 179 0.35 -4.49 -7.81
N GLU A 180 0.57 -4.65 -9.12
CA GLU A 180 -0.39 -5.28 -10.02
C GLU A 180 -0.50 -6.81 -9.82
N PHE A 181 0.37 -7.42 -9.01
CA PHE A 181 0.24 -8.82 -8.58
C PHE A 181 -0.52 -9.01 -7.26
N ASP A 182 -1.05 -7.92 -6.68
CA ASP A 182 -1.92 -7.97 -5.52
C ASP A 182 -3.32 -7.44 -5.87
N ILE A 183 -4.29 -8.35 -5.90
CA ILE A 183 -5.65 -8.01 -6.33
C ILE A 183 -6.39 -7.17 -5.30
N VAL A 184 -6.08 -7.31 -4.01
CA VAL A 184 -6.69 -6.53 -2.94
C VAL A 184 -6.19 -5.09 -2.99
N ASP A 185 -4.87 -4.91 -3.13
CA ASP A 185 -4.28 -3.58 -3.27
C ASP A 185 -4.79 -2.88 -4.54
N THR A 186 -4.87 -3.62 -5.66
CA THR A 186 -5.43 -3.12 -6.92
C THR A 186 -6.89 -2.70 -6.75
N TYR A 187 -7.72 -3.53 -6.13
CA TYR A 187 -9.14 -3.20 -5.88
C TYR A 187 -9.31 -1.99 -4.97
N CYS A 188 -8.54 -1.91 -3.89
CA CYS A 188 -8.59 -0.78 -2.97
C CYS A 188 -8.19 0.54 -3.63
N ALA A 189 -7.16 0.52 -4.49
CA ALA A 189 -6.74 1.68 -5.26
C ALA A 189 -7.80 2.08 -6.30
N LEU A 190 -8.24 1.15 -7.17
CA LEU A 190 -9.22 1.46 -8.22
C LEU A 190 -10.57 1.90 -7.65
N SER A 191 -10.94 1.45 -6.45
CA SER A 191 -12.16 1.88 -5.78
C SER A 191 -12.17 3.36 -5.38
N MET A 192 -11.00 4.01 -5.32
CA MET A 192 -10.87 5.45 -5.02
C MET A 192 -10.83 6.33 -6.27
N ARG A 193 -10.87 5.75 -7.48
CA ARG A 193 -10.54 6.46 -8.73
C ARG A 193 -11.41 7.67 -9.07
N HIS A 194 -12.59 7.76 -8.48
CA HIS A 194 -13.53 8.86 -8.71
C HIS A 194 -13.28 10.05 -7.78
N ASP A 195 -12.46 9.89 -6.75
CA ASP A 195 -12.02 10.99 -5.90
C ASP A 195 -10.84 11.71 -6.57
N ARG A 196 -11.04 12.98 -6.90
CA ARG A 196 -10.04 13.84 -7.57
C ARG A 196 -8.78 14.09 -6.75
N ASN A 197 -8.83 13.86 -5.44
CA ASN A 197 -7.69 14.04 -4.54
C ASN A 197 -6.72 12.84 -4.61
N PHE A 198 -7.10 11.77 -5.30
CA PHE A 198 -6.31 10.55 -5.40
C PHE A 198 -5.57 10.42 -6.74
N SER A 199 -4.29 10.09 -6.65
CA SER A 199 -3.42 9.72 -7.76
C SER A 199 -2.94 8.29 -7.59
N PHE A 200 -2.88 7.54 -8.69
CA PHE A 200 -2.65 6.10 -8.69
C PHE A 200 -1.38 5.74 -9.48
N PHE A 201 -0.51 4.96 -8.84
CA PHE A 201 0.77 4.53 -9.41
C PHE A 201 0.93 3.02 -9.20
N SER A 202 0.60 2.23 -10.21
CA SER A 202 0.81 0.80 -10.12
C SER A 202 2.25 0.40 -10.45
N CYS A 203 2.64 -0.78 -9.97
CA CYS A 203 3.92 -1.42 -10.25
C CYS A 203 3.66 -2.78 -10.91
N THR A 204 4.02 -2.93 -12.18
CA THR A 204 3.59 -4.06 -13.03
C THR A 204 3.99 -5.44 -12.51
N SER A 205 5.16 -5.56 -11.88
CA SER A 205 5.68 -6.83 -11.36
C SER A 205 5.81 -6.84 -9.83
N ALA A 206 5.15 -5.92 -9.13
CA ALA A 206 5.14 -5.92 -7.68
C ALA A 206 3.92 -6.66 -7.12
N SER A 207 4.12 -7.40 -6.03
CA SER A 207 3.07 -7.88 -5.13
C SER A 207 2.80 -6.84 -4.03
N HIS A 208 2.26 -7.26 -2.88
CA HIS A 208 1.92 -6.38 -1.75
C HIS A 208 3.07 -5.52 -1.22
N VAL A 209 4.30 -6.04 -1.20
CA VAL A 209 5.45 -5.36 -0.56
C VAL A 209 6.12 -4.38 -1.54
N VAL A 210 5.37 -3.37 -1.96
CA VAL A 210 5.79 -2.37 -2.96
C VAL A 210 7.06 -1.61 -2.59
N PRO A 211 7.31 -1.19 -1.33
CA PRO A 211 8.54 -0.48 -0.98
C PRO A 211 9.81 -1.29 -1.27
N GLU A 212 9.79 -2.60 -1.03
CA GLU A 212 10.92 -3.47 -1.35
C GLU A 212 11.12 -3.61 -2.86
N TYR A 213 10.02 -3.72 -3.61
CA TYR A 213 10.06 -3.70 -5.06
C TYR A 213 10.74 -2.43 -5.59
N LEU A 214 10.29 -1.25 -5.15
CA LEU A 214 10.89 0.03 -5.55
C LEU A 214 12.35 0.13 -5.14
N ASN A 215 12.70 -0.42 -3.97
CA ASN A 215 14.09 -0.46 -3.52
C ASN A 215 14.98 -1.30 -4.46
N ARG A 216 14.48 -2.44 -4.96
CA ARG A 216 15.21 -3.27 -5.93
C ARG A 216 15.32 -2.60 -7.31
N GLN A 217 14.29 -1.86 -7.74
CA GLN A 217 14.27 -1.23 -9.07
C GLN A 217 15.14 0.04 -9.14
N ILE A 218 14.97 0.95 -8.19
CA ILE A 218 15.58 2.29 -8.25
C ILE A 218 16.23 2.74 -6.94
N GLY A 219 16.06 1.99 -5.85
CA GLY A 219 16.43 2.40 -4.49
C GLY A 219 15.33 3.26 -3.86
N ILE A 220 14.90 2.90 -2.64
CA ILE A 220 13.74 3.56 -2.01
C ILE A 220 14.01 5.03 -1.66
N VAL A 221 15.25 5.39 -1.34
CA VAL A 221 15.67 6.78 -1.10
C VAL A 221 15.56 7.59 -2.39
N ASN A 222 16.03 7.06 -3.52
CA ASN A 222 15.92 7.72 -4.82
C ASN A 222 14.47 7.89 -5.26
N PHE A 223 13.62 6.88 -5.02
CA PHE A 223 12.18 6.99 -5.24
C PHE A 223 11.61 8.20 -4.48
N PHE A 224 11.85 8.31 -3.17
CA PHE A 224 11.34 9.43 -2.40
C PHE A 224 11.92 10.77 -2.90
N THR A 225 13.22 10.85 -3.16
CA THR A 225 13.84 12.09 -3.67
C THR A 225 13.19 12.55 -4.97
N ASP A 226 13.02 11.66 -5.95
CA ASP A 226 12.38 11.98 -7.23
C ASP A 226 10.90 12.34 -7.04
N PHE A 227 10.15 11.50 -6.33
CA PHE A 227 8.71 11.68 -6.12
C PHE A 227 8.39 13.00 -5.41
N LEU A 228 9.18 13.35 -4.39
CA LEU A 228 9.04 14.60 -3.64
C LEU A 228 9.46 15.83 -4.43
N SER A 229 10.28 15.66 -5.48
CA SER A 229 10.66 16.74 -6.40
C SER A 229 9.63 16.97 -7.52
N GLY A 230 8.56 16.17 -7.57
CA GLY A 230 7.53 16.24 -8.61
C GLY A 230 7.62 15.12 -9.65
N GLY A 231 8.61 14.23 -9.54
CA GLY A 231 8.73 13.04 -10.37
C GLY A 231 7.53 12.11 -10.22
N ARG A 232 7.02 11.59 -11.33
CA ARG A 232 5.86 10.68 -11.35
C ARG A 232 6.13 9.42 -12.17
N SER A 233 7.28 9.34 -12.83
CA SER A 233 7.67 8.21 -13.67
C SER A 233 8.82 7.48 -13.01
N PHE A 234 8.68 6.16 -12.88
CA PHE A 234 9.72 5.31 -12.29
C PHE A 234 9.76 3.95 -13.02
N ILE A 235 10.89 3.26 -12.92
CA ILE A 235 11.10 1.96 -13.56
C ILE A 235 10.07 0.96 -13.04
N GLY A 236 9.43 0.25 -13.97
CA GLY A 236 8.43 -0.76 -13.66
C GLY A 236 7.07 -0.21 -13.22
N ARG A 237 6.80 1.08 -13.47
CA ARG A 237 5.48 1.67 -13.37
C ARG A 237 4.54 1.02 -14.39
N GLY A 238 3.38 0.61 -13.91
CA GLY A 238 2.29 0.09 -14.73
C GLY A 238 1.23 1.14 -15.04
N HIS A 239 0.20 0.71 -15.76
CA HIS A 239 -0.89 1.58 -16.20
C HIS A 239 -2.27 0.98 -15.95
N ILE A 240 -2.40 -0.04 -15.08
CA ILE A 240 -3.70 -0.68 -14.80
C ILE A 240 -4.79 0.33 -14.38
N ALA A 241 -4.40 1.42 -13.70
CA ALA A 241 -5.32 2.45 -13.23
C ALA A 241 -5.91 3.32 -14.35
N SER A 242 -5.30 3.38 -15.53
CA SER A 242 -5.93 4.02 -16.71
C SER A 242 -6.86 3.07 -17.45
N GLU A 243 -6.63 1.76 -17.38
CA GLU A 243 -7.30 0.77 -18.24
C GLU A 243 -8.47 0.03 -17.57
N LEU A 244 -8.36 -0.27 -16.26
CA LEU A 244 -9.32 -1.09 -15.54
C LEU A 244 -10.10 -0.29 -14.49
N TYR A 245 -11.35 -0.69 -14.27
CA TYR A 245 -12.27 -0.14 -13.27
C TYR A 245 -12.50 -1.14 -12.12
N PRO A 246 -12.89 -0.68 -10.91
CA PRO A 246 -13.14 -1.58 -9.79
C PRO A 246 -14.19 -2.65 -10.11
N GLU A 247 -15.17 -2.36 -10.98
CA GLU A 247 -16.18 -3.30 -11.45
C GLU A 247 -15.57 -4.44 -12.30
N ASP A 248 -14.51 -4.16 -13.06
CA ASP A 248 -13.84 -5.15 -13.91
C ASP A 248 -13.17 -6.25 -13.07
N ILE A 249 -12.62 -5.86 -11.91
CA ILE A 249 -11.84 -6.74 -11.03
C ILE A 249 -12.62 -7.22 -9.80
N SER A 250 -13.78 -6.63 -9.50
CA SER A 250 -14.62 -7.01 -8.36
C SER A 250 -14.94 -8.52 -8.32
N PRO A 251 -15.33 -9.18 -9.43
CA PRO A 251 -15.56 -10.62 -9.43
C PRO A 251 -14.31 -11.43 -9.07
N LEU A 252 -13.11 -10.89 -9.28
CA LEU A 252 -11.85 -11.57 -8.93
C LEU A 252 -11.61 -11.64 -7.42
N LEU A 253 -12.30 -10.81 -6.62
CA LEU A 253 -12.30 -10.90 -5.16
C LEU A 253 -13.50 -11.67 -4.61
N PHE A 254 -14.70 -11.39 -5.13
CA PHE A 254 -15.95 -11.79 -4.48
C PHE A 254 -16.61 -13.03 -5.06
N SER A 255 -16.37 -13.34 -6.34
CA SER A 255 -16.92 -14.54 -6.96
C SER A 255 -16.12 -15.77 -6.55
N LYS A 256 -16.80 -16.92 -6.46
CA LYS A 256 -16.14 -18.20 -6.25
C LYS A 256 -15.17 -18.46 -7.41
N GLN A 257 -13.95 -18.87 -7.10
CA GLN A 257 -12.97 -19.25 -8.13
C GLN A 257 -13.51 -20.38 -9.00
N PHE A 258 -13.08 -20.43 -10.26
CA PHE A 258 -13.47 -21.42 -11.27
C PHE A 258 -14.93 -21.36 -11.74
N THR A 259 -15.68 -20.29 -11.44
CA THR A 259 -16.99 -20.03 -12.05
C THR A 259 -16.83 -19.32 -13.40
N GLU A 260 -17.91 -19.33 -14.20
CA GLU A 260 -17.99 -18.57 -15.45
C GLU A 260 -17.82 -17.07 -15.21
N GLU A 261 -18.44 -16.52 -14.17
CA GLU A 261 -18.32 -15.11 -13.78
C GLU A 261 -16.86 -14.72 -13.51
N TYR A 262 -16.14 -15.53 -12.70
CA TYR A 262 -14.73 -15.30 -12.40
C TYR A 262 -13.88 -15.33 -13.67
N ASN A 263 -14.10 -16.32 -14.54
CA ASN A 263 -13.35 -16.44 -15.79
C ASN A 263 -13.65 -15.30 -16.77
N ASN A 264 -14.92 -14.88 -16.89
CA ASN A 264 -15.31 -13.75 -17.72
C ASN A 264 -14.64 -12.45 -17.25
N ALA A 265 -14.52 -12.24 -15.93
CA ALA A 265 -13.79 -11.10 -15.39
C ALA A 265 -12.29 -11.15 -15.73
N LEU A 266 -11.64 -12.32 -15.66
CA LEU A 266 -10.25 -12.48 -16.10
C LEU A 266 -10.08 -12.09 -17.57
N LEU A 267 -10.93 -12.62 -18.44
CA LEU A 267 -10.89 -12.34 -19.88
C LEU A 267 -11.18 -10.87 -20.18
N CYS A 268 -12.13 -10.25 -19.47
CA CYS A 268 -12.42 -8.81 -19.57
C CYS A 268 -11.18 -7.98 -19.21
N CYS A 269 -10.55 -8.29 -18.07
CA CYS A 269 -9.36 -7.58 -17.62
C CYS A 269 -8.20 -7.74 -18.61
N LEU A 270 -7.96 -8.96 -19.12
CA LEU A 270 -6.89 -9.23 -20.09
C LEU A 270 -7.14 -8.59 -21.46
N LYS A 271 -8.40 -8.42 -21.85
CA LYS A 271 -8.77 -7.70 -23.07
C LYS A 271 -8.45 -6.21 -22.95
N LYS A 272 -8.75 -5.60 -21.80
CA LYS A 272 -8.50 -4.17 -21.53
C LYS A 272 -7.03 -3.89 -21.23
N TYR A 273 -6.38 -4.74 -20.45
CA TYR A 273 -5.00 -4.58 -19.98
C TYR A 273 -4.22 -5.90 -20.09
N PRO A 274 -3.67 -6.23 -21.28
CA PRO A 274 -2.92 -7.48 -21.50
C PRO A 274 -1.65 -7.63 -20.65
N SER A 275 -1.17 -6.56 -20.00
CA SER A 275 -0.03 -6.60 -19.08
C SER A 275 -0.42 -7.00 -17.65
N PHE A 276 -1.68 -7.33 -17.39
CA PHE A 276 -2.14 -7.74 -16.06
C PHE A 276 -1.65 -9.15 -15.69
N GLY A 277 -0.43 -9.23 -15.15
CA GLY A 277 0.21 -10.51 -14.86
C GLY A 277 -0.55 -11.39 -13.87
N PHE A 278 -1.24 -10.81 -12.88
CA PHE A 278 -2.12 -11.56 -11.98
C PHE A 278 -3.26 -12.27 -12.74
N ALA A 279 -3.92 -11.61 -13.68
CA ALA A 279 -5.01 -12.22 -14.44
C ALA A 279 -4.51 -13.35 -15.36
N TRP A 280 -3.33 -13.20 -15.97
CA TRP A 280 -2.68 -14.31 -16.71
C TRP A 280 -2.37 -15.50 -15.81
N ASN A 281 -1.87 -15.25 -14.60
CA ASN A 281 -1.62 -16.32 -13.63
C ASN A 281 -2.92 -17.06 -13.31
N ARG A 282 -3.98 -16.34 -12.96
CA ARG A 282 -5.27 -16.93 -12.59
C ARG A 282 -5.96 -17.64 -13.74
N LEU A 283 -5.87 -17.12 -14.97
CA LEU A 283 -6.34 -17.82 -16.16
C LEU A 283 -5.58 -19.14 -16.36
N GLY A 284 -4.26 -19.11 -16.15
CA GLY A 284 -3.44 -20.31 -16.16
C GLY A 284 -3.90 -21.37 -15.15
N VAL A 285 -4.19 -20.96 -13.91
CA VAL A 285 -4.75 -21.85 -12.87
C VAL A 285 -6.12 -22.40 -13.27
N TYR A 286 -7.00 -21.56 -13.81
CA TYR A 286 -8.32 -21.96 -14.31
C TYR A 286 -8.23 -23.03 -15.40
N LEU A 287 -7.40 -22.78 -16.42
CA LEU A 287 -7.21 -23.70 -17.55
C LEU A 287 -6.62 -25.03 -17.10
N HIS A 288 -5.69 -25.00 -16.13
CA HIS A 288 -5.15 -26.22 -15.53
C HIS A 288 -6.25 -27.05 -14.85
N ASN A 289 -7.14 -26.40 -14.11
CA ASN A 289 -8.24 -27.04 -13.40
C ASN A 289 -9.23 -27.74 -14.34
N ILE A 290 -9.52 -27.16 -15.50
CA ILE A 290 -10.42 -27.76 -16.50
C ILE A 290 -9.72 -28.75 -17.45
N GLY A 291 -8.40 -28.96 -17.29
CA GLY A 291 -7.63 -29.93 -18.06
C GLY A 291 -6.98 -29.39 -19.35
N ASP A 292 -7.15 -28.11 -19.68
CA ASP A 292 -6.44 -27.47 -20.80
C ASP A 292 -5.00 -27.12 -20.38
N LEU A 293 -4.12 -28.11 -20.46
CA LEU A 293 -2.71 -27.98 -20.08
C LEU A 293 -1.93 -27.07 -21.04
N ALA A 294 -2.30 -27.04 -22.32
CA ALA A 294 -1.63 -26.23 -23.33
C ALA A 294 -1.95 -24.74 -23.14
N GLY A 295 -3.24 -24.40 -23.00
CA GLY A 295 -3.69 -23.05 -22.68
C GLY A 295 -3.16 -22.58 -21.33
N SER A 296 -3.17 -23.46 -20.32
CA SER A 296 -2.59 -23.16 -19.00
C SER A 296 -1.11 -22.79 -19.10
N LEU A 297 -0.30 -23.59 -19.79
CA LEU A 297 1.12 -23.32 -19.98
C LEU A 297 1.35 -21.98 -20.70
N ALA A 298 0.54 -21.66 -21.70
CA ALA A 298 0.64 -20.39 -22.43
C ALA A 298 0.32 -19.19 -21.52
N ALA A 299 -0.77 -19.24 -20.76
CA ALA A 299 -1.17 -18.19 -19.83
C ALA A 299 -0.15 -17.99 -18.70
N LEU A 300 0.32 -19.07 -18.08
CA LEU A 300 1.32 -19.01 -17.02
C LEU A 300 2.69 -18.51 -17.51
N LYS A 301 3.09 -18.82 -18.76
CA LYS A 301 4.29 -18.25 -19.38
C LYS A 301 4.18 -16.73 -19.54
N ARG A 302 2.99 -16.21 -19.88
CA ARG A 302 2.74 -14.75 -19.93
C ARG A 302 2.87 -14.12 -18.56
N ALA A 303 2.25 -14.70 -17.53
CA ALA A 303 2.38 -14.24 -16.15
C ALA A 303 3.85 -14.21 -15.68
N PHE A 304 4.61 -15.27 -15.98
CA PHE A 304 6.02 -15.39 -15.63
C PHE A 304 6.90 -14.38 -16.36
N PHE A 305 6.60 -14.08 -17.62
CA PHE A 305 7.31 -13.03 -18.36
C PHE A 305 7.13 -11.65 -17.70
N ILE A 306 5.94 -11.38 -17.17
CA ILE A 306 5.63 -10.11 -16.50
C ILE A 306 6.28 -10.05 -15.11
N ASN A 307 6.20 -11.14 -14.34
CA ASN A 307 6.85 -11.24 -13.03
C ASN A 307 7.51 -12.62 -12.84
N PRO A 308 8.81 -12.73 -13.17
CA PRO A 308 9.55 -13.98 -13.04
C PRO A 308 9.67 -14.47 -11.59
N ASP A 309 9.59 -13.56 -10.62
CA ASP A 309 9.81 -13.87 -9.21
C ASP A 309 8.51 -14.17 -8.46
N TYR A 310 7.36 -14.21 -9.14
CA TYR A 310 6.08 -14.47 -8.48
C TYR A 310 5.91 -15.96 -8.12
N PRO A 311 5.98 -16.35 -6.83
CA PRO A 311 6.11 -17.76 -6.44
C PRO A 311 4.94 -18.62 -6.93
N ASN A 312 3.72 -18.09 -6.84
CA ASN A 312 2.53 -18.80 -7.27
C ASN A 312 2.56 -19.14 -8.77
N THR A 313 3.12 -18.28 -9.63
CA THR A 313 3.25 -18.62 -11.06
C THR A 313 4.28 -19.73 -11.28
N ILE A 314 5.40 -19.67 -10.57
CA ILE A 314 6.47 -20.70 -10.66
C ILE A 314 5.91 -22.07 -10.25
N GLU A 315 5.19 -22.13 -9.13
CA GLU A 315 4.56 -23.35 -8.63
C GLU A 315 3.58 -23.97 -9.64
N HIS A 316 2.69 -23.16 -10.21
CA HIS A 316 1.72 -23.63 -11.20
C HIS A 316 2.39 -24.04 -12.52
N LEU A 317 3.43 -23.33 -12.97
CA LEU A 317 4.21 -23.73 -14.14
C LEU A 317 4.85 -25.11 -13.96
N ASN A 318 5.43 -25.36 -12.79
CA ASN A 318 6.05 -26.65 -12.48
C ASN A 318 5.00 -27.77 -12.45
N SER A 319 3.85 -27.51 -11.83
CA SER A 319 2.73 -28.45 -11.78
C SER A 319 2.24 -28.84 -13.18
N VAL A 320 1.99 -27.85 -14.06
CA VAL A 320 1.53 -28.08 -15.44
C VAL A 320 2.60 -28.81 -16.27
N ARG A 321 3.88 -28.43 -16.15
CA ARG A 321 4.98 -29.10 -16.85
C ARG A 321 5.11 -30.57 -16.47
N ASN A 322 4.98 -30.89 -15.18
CA ASN A 322 5.03 -32.27 -14.72
C ASN A 322 3.87 -33.08 -15.30
N LYS A 323 2.66 -32.53 -15.28
CA LYS A 323 1.48 -33.20 -15.84
C LYS A 323 1.64 -33.45 -17.35
N LEU A 324 2.12 -32.47 -18.11
CA LEU A 324 2.39 -32.63 -19.56
C LEU A 324 3.42 -33.74 -19.85
N LYS A 325 4.50 -33.83 -19.06
CA LYS A 325 5.50 -34.91 -19.19
C LYS A 325 4.86 -36.28 -18.98
N THR A 326 4.04 -36.42 -17.93
CA THR A 326 3.33 -37.66 -17.64
C THR A 326 2.38 -38.03 -18.77
N PHE A 327 1.59 -37.08 -19.29
CA PHE A 327 0.69 -37.33 -20.43
C PHE A 327 1.45 -37.79 -21.69
N SER A 328 2.56 -37.12 -22.02
CA SER A 328 3.38 -37.51 -23.17
C SER A 328 3.97 -38.92 -23.01
N PHE A 329 4.35 -39.31 -21.79
CA PHE A 329 4.87 -40.64 -21.49
C PHE A 329 3.80 -41.72 -21.62
N TYR A 330 2.57 -41.46 -21.15
CA TYR A 330 1.45 -42.40 -21.28
C TYR A 330 0.99 -42.59 -22.72
N VAL A 331 0.94 -41.51 -23.53
CA VAL A 331 0.60 -41.62 -24.96
C VAL A 331 1.63 -42.50 -25.66
N TYR A 332 2.92 -42.30 -25.39
CA TYR A 332 3.99 -43.10 -25.96
C TYR A 332 3.86 -44.60 -25.61
N LEU A 333 3.51 -44.94 -24.35
CA LEU A 333 3.35 -46.34 -23.92
C LEU A 333 2.07 -47.03 -24.44
N CYS A 334 1.05 -46.28 -24.85
CA CYS A 334 -0.19 -46.83 -25.40
C CYS A 334 -0.16 -46.97 -26.94
N GLU A 335 0.87 -46.43 -27.59
CA GLU A 335 1.09 -46.52 -29.04
C GLU A 335 2.10 -47.61 -29.43
N GLU A 336 2.72 -48.30 -28.46
CA GLU A 336 3.49 -49.56 -28.60
C GLU A 336 2.62 -50.78 -28.26
#